data_AF-E4LIS1-F1
#
_entry.id   AF-E4LIS1-F1
#
_cell.length_a   1.000
_cell.length_b   1.000
_cell.length_c   1.000
_cell.angle_alpha   90.00
_cell.angle_beta   90.00
_cell.angle_gamma   90.00
#
_symmetry.space_group_name_H-M   'P 1'
#
loop_
_entity.id
_entity.type
_entity.pdbx_description
1 polymer ?
#
loop_
_entity_poly.entity_id
_entity_poly.type
_entity_poly.pdbx_seq_one_letter_code
_entity_poly.pdbx_strand_id
1 'polypeptide(L)'
;MKRYRFVSFYLIQKRDGKSSIRLCECPNPNCPSEQMNVNPVKNSYAALWEEYKEVSSPIPLMNIIRQILEYYFLQLCGYEGESLRKRILEDHKEEFICDNDYTKFDMASSMLSYISSTAYAINDDMHYVDDCSDTDKCRDTFRMIFQHMGQEQHFEMMVGL
;
A
#
# COMPACT_ATOMS: atom_id res chain seq x y z
N MET A 1 1.39 28.01 -5.84
CA MET A 1 1.34 26.77 -5.02
C MET A 1 2.68 26.06 -5.15
N LYS A 2 3.48 26.01 -4.08
CA LYS A 2 4.78 25.30 -4.10
C LYS A 2 4.50 23.80 -4.01
N ARG A 3 4.63 23.08 -5.12
CA ARG A 3 4.63 21.61 -5.14
C ARG A 3 5.95 21.16 -4.51
N TYR A 4 5.90 20.58 -3.30
CA TYR A 4 7.05 19.89 -2.72
C TYR A 4 7.24 18.60 -3.51
N ARG A 5 8.13 18.63 -4.52
CA ARG A 5 8.26 17.58 -5.53
C ARG A 5 9.23 16.46 -5.14
N PHE A 6 9.77 16.48 -3.92
CA PHE A 6 10.83 15.58 -3.49
C PHE A 6 10.64 15.16 -2.03
N VAL A 7 10.63 13.85 -1.78
CA VAL A 7 10.65 13.23 -0.44
C VAL A 7 12.06 12.72 -0.17
N SER A 8 12.57 12.94 1.03
CA SER A 8 13.87 12.40 1.49
C SER A 8 13.64 11.28 2.50
N PHE A 9 14.28 10.12 2.31
CA PHE A 9 14.20 9.00 3.25
C PHE A 9 15.34 9.01 4.24
N TYR A 10 15.02 8.89 5.52
CA TYR A 10 16.00 8.76 6.58
C TYR A 10 15.83 7.44 7.29
N LEU A 11 16.93 6.72 7.47
CA LEU A 11 16.99 5.55 8.34
C LEU A 11 17.43 6.02 9.72
N ILE A 12 16.52 5.92 10.69
CA ILE A 12 16.80 6.20 12.10
C ILE A 12 17.05 4.86 12.80
N GLN A 13 18.24 4.68 13.38
CA GLN A 13 18.58 3.49 14.15
C GLN A 13 18.99 3.88 15.56
N LYS A 14 18.57 3.10 16.55
CA LYS A 14 19.01 3.25 17.94
C LYS A 14 19.83 2.02 18.34
N ARG A 15 21.12 2.23 18.66
CA ARG A 15 22.02 1.20 19.18
C ARG A 15 22.75 1.75 20.40
N ASP A 16 22.79 0.97 21.49
CA ASP A 16 23.47 1.33 22.73
C ASP A 16 23.09 2.72 23.27
N GLY A 17 21.80 3.04 23.22
CA GLY A 17 21.27 4.34 23.67
C GLY A 17 21.60 5.53 22.76
N LYS A 18 22.32 5.33 21.65
CA LYS A 18 22.63 6.37 20.66
C LYS A 18 21.74 6.22 19.43
N SER A 19 21.10 7.31 19.03
CA SER A 19 20.34 7.39 17.79
C SER A 19 21.24 7.89 16.65
N SER A 20 21.27 7.17 15.54
CA SER A 20 21.92 7.58 14.29
C SER A 20 20.86 7.83 13.22
N ILE A 21 21.02 8.93 12.49
CA ILE A 21 20.16 9.29 11.35
C ILE A 21 21.02 9.21 10.09
N ARG A 22 20.58 8.45 9.09
CA ARG A 22 21.25 8.34 7.79
C ARG A 22 20.28 8.65 6.67
N LEU A 23 20.63 9.60 5.82
CA LEU A 23 19.93 9.87 4.57
C LEU A 23 20.12 8.69 3.61
N CYS A 24 19.03 8.19 3.04
CA CYS A 24 19.00 6.99 2.20
C CYS A 24 18.99 7.39 0.73
N GLU A 25 20.19 7.51 0.16
CA GLU A 25 20.40 7.91 -1.22
C GLU A 25 21.34 6.94 -1.92
N CYS A 26 21.18 6.78 -3.24
CA CYS A 26 22.17 6.18 -4.12
C CYS A 26 22.32 7.01 -5.40
N PRO A 27 23.44 6.89 -6.14
CA PRO A 27 23.55 7.46 -7.47
C PRO A 27 22.43 6.97 -8.37
N ASN A 28 21.80 7.88 -9.13
CA ASN A 28 20.78 7.52 -10.12
C ASN A 28 21.45 6.68 -11.22
N PRO A 29 20.99 5.45 -11.50
CA PRO A 29 21.61 4.59 -12.51
C PRO A 29 21.55 5.17 -13.93
N ASN A 30 20.57 6.03 -14.21
CA ASN A 30 20.38 6.69 -15.51
C ASN A 30 21.14 8.03 -15.61
N CYS A 31 21.51 8.62 -14.47
CA CYS A 31 22.22 9.89 -14.40
C CYS A 31 23.14 9.92 -13.15
N PRO A 32 24.36 9.35 -13.20
CA PRO A 32 25.20 9.15 -12.02
C PRO A 32 25.59 10.43 -11.26
N SER A 33 25.44 11.61 -11.88
CA SER A 33 25.60 12.92 -11.25
C SER A 33 24.45 13.31 -10.31
N GLU A 34 23.33 12.61 -10.36
CA GLU A 34 22.17 12.83 -9.50
C GLU A 34 22.09 11.79 -8.38
N GLN A 35 21.66 12.21 -7.20
CA GLN A 35 21.31 11.30 -6.11
C GLN A 35 19.81 10.98 -6.18
N MET A 36 19.49 9.69 -6.09
CA MET A 36 18.14 9.17 -6.02
C MET A 36 17.85 8.72 -4.59
N ASN A 37 16.69 9.09 -4.08
CA ASN A 37 16.19 8.60 -2.80
C ASN A 37 15.94 7.09 -2.88
N VAL A 38 16.46 6.35 -1.92
CA VAL A 38 16.30 4.90 -1.83
C VAL A 38 15.52 4.58 -0.57
N ASN A 39 14.45 3.80 -0.73
CA ASN A 39 13.75 3.26 0.42
C ASN A 39 14.73 2.39 1.25
N PRO A 40 15.01 2.72 2.53
CA PRO A 40 15.89 1.90 3.37
C PRO A 40 15.36 0.50 3.61
N VAL A 41 14.06 0.27 3.37
CA VAL A 41 13.41 -1.04 3.49
C VAL A 41 13.78 -1.89 2.27
N LYS A 42 14.97 -2.51 2.32
CA LYS A 42 15.45 -3.52 1.36
C LYS A 42 15.32 -4.95 1.94
N ASN A 43 14.10 -5.36 2.25
CA ASN A 43 13.79 -6.70 2.77
C ASN A 43 12.50 -7.23 2.13
N SER A 44 11.88 -8.26 2.72
CA SER A 44 10.65 -8.92 2.25
C SER A 44 9.55 -7.96 1.76
N TYR A 45 9.43 -6.76 2.33
CA TYR A 45 8.47 -5.76 1.87
C TYR A 45 8.71 -5.30 0.42
N ALA A 46 9.97 -5.07 0.02
CA ALA A 46 10.28 -4.70 -1.35
C ALA A 46 9.94 -5.84 -2.33
N ALA A 47 10.16 -7.10 -1.93
CA ALA A 47 9.80 -8.26 -2.72
C ALA A 47 8.28 -8.35 -2.97
N LEU A 48 7.45 -7.98 -1.99
CA LEU A 48 5.98 -7.93 -2.17
C LEU A 48 5.57 -6.98 -3.30
N TRP A 49 6.25 -5.86 -3.47
CA TRP A 49 5.94 -4.92 -4.55
C TRP A 49 6.44 -5.40 -5.91
N GLU A 50 7.56 -6.13 -5.96
CA GLU A 50 7.98 -6.83 -7.19
C GLU A 50 6.97 -7.91 -7.58
N GLU A 51 6.57 -8.76 -6.63
CA GLU A 51 5.52 -9.78 -6.86
C GLU A 51 4.18 -9.14 -7.24
N TYR A 52 3.81 -8.04 -6.59
CA TYR A 52 2.63 -7.27 -6.93
C TYR A 52 2.67 -6.82 -8.38
N LYS A 53 3.81 -6.40 -8.94
CA LYS A 53 3.87 -5.95 -10.35
C LYS A 53 3.70 -7.09 -11.35
N GLU A 54 4.24 -8.27 -11.05
CA GLU A 54 4.28 -9.41 -11.98
C GLU A 54 3.01 -10.29 -11.95
N VAL A 55 2.29 -10.30 -10.82
CA VAL A 55 1.14 -11.18 -10.65
C VAL A 55 -0.04 -10.81 -11.57
N SER A 56 -0.51 -11.79 -12.34
CA SER A 56 -1.69 -11.65 -13.21
C SER A 56 -2.93 -12.39 -12.70
N SER A 57 -2.75 -13.22 -11.68
CA SER A 57 -3.83 -13.98 -11.08
C SER A 57 -4.49 -13.19 -9.94
N PRO A 58 -5.82 -13.08 -9.91
CA PRO A 58 -6.54 -12.33 -8.89
C PRO A 58 -6.32 -12.78 -7.43
N ILE A 59 -6.33 -14.09 -7.17
CA ILE A 59 -6.18 -14.62 -5.80
C ILE A 59 -4.80 -14.29 -5.20
N PRO A 60 -3.67 -14.60 -5.87
CA PRO A 60 -2.36 -14.21 -5.36
C PRO A 60 -2.19 -12.68 -5.27
N LEU A 61 -2.77 -11.91 -6.20
CA LEU A 61 -2.76 -10.45 -6.15
C LEU A 61 -3.42 -9.92 -4.86
N MET A 62 -4.61 -10.43 -4.52
CA MET A 62 -5.30 -10.05 -3.28
C MET A 62 -4.49 -10.39 -2.02
N ASN A 63 -3.81 -11.54 -2.01
CA ASN A 63 -2.96 -11.93 -0.90
C ASN A 63 -1.74 -11.00 -0.74
N ILE A 64 -1.11 -10.62 -1.85
CA ILE A 64 0.01 -9.66 -1.84
C ILE A 64 -0.47 -8.28 -1.36
N ILE A 65 -1.62 -7.80 -1.85
CA ILE A 65 -2.22 -6.53 -1.44
C ILE A 65 -2.46 -6.50 0.07
N ARG A 66 -3.04 -7.56 0.64
CA ARG A 66 -3.29 -7.66 2.09
C ARG A 66 -1.99 -7.54 2.89
N GLN A 67 -0.94 -8.25 2.47
CA GLN A 67 0.38 -8.17 3.13
C GLN A 67 0.99 -6.78 3.02
N ILE A 68 0.86 -6.12 1.87
CA ILE A 68 1.35 -4.76 1.69
C ILE A 68 0.60 -3.77 2.58
N LEU A 69 -0.73 -3.83 2.62
CA LEU A 69 -1.55 -2.94 3.45
C LEU A 69 -1.25 -3.13 4.94
N GLU A 70 -1.16 -4.38 5.40
CA GLU A 70 -0.85 -4.72 6.78
C GLU A 70 0.55 -4.20 7.18
N TYR A 71 1.57 -4.52 6.38
CA TYR A 71 2.93 -4.11 6.67
C TYR A 71 3.08 -2.59 6.63
N TYR A 72 2.54 -1.94 5.61
CA TYR A 72 2.72 -0.50 5.43
C TYR A 72 1.88 0.31 6.42
N PHE A 73 0.56 0.16 6.41
CA PHE A 73 -0.30 1.01 7.21
C PHE A 73 -0.23 0.66 8.69
N LEU A 74 -0.22 -0.62 9.07
CA LEU A 74 -0.24 -0.99 10.49
C LEU A 74 1.17 -1.00 11.09
N GLN A 75 2.14 -1.66 10.45
CA GLN A 75 3.46 -1.85 11.06
C GLN A 75 4.39 -0.63 10.87
N LEU A 76 4.44 -0.04 9.68
CA LEU A 76 5.33 1.11 9.41
C LEU A 76 4.71 2.45 9.81
N CYS A 77 3.45 2.70 9.44
CA CYS A 77 2.79 3.97 9.74
C CYS A 77 2.12 3.99 11.12
N GLY A 78 1.86 2.83 11.72
CA GLY A 78 1.24 2.74 13.06
C GLY A 78 -0.26 3.06 13.07
N TYR A 79 -0.97 2.90 11.95
CA TYR A 79 -2.43 3.02 11.92
C TYR A 79 -3.09 1.86 12.67
N GLU A 80 -4.22 2.13 13.31
CA GLU A 80 -5.11 1.08 13.80
C GLU A 80 -5.98 0.57 12.63
N GLY A 81 -6.19 -0.74 12.55
CA GLY A 81 -6.95 -1.33 11.43
C GLY A 81 -8.37 -0.77 11.29
N GLU A 82 -9.04 -0.51 12.42
CA GLU A 82 -10.36 0.14 12.44
C GLU A 82 -10.31 1.57 11.88
N SER A 83 -9.25 2.34 12.18
CA SER A 83 -9.08 3.70 11.66
C SER A 83 -8.92 3.72 10.15
N LEU A 84 -8.14 2.77 9.59
CA LEU A 84 -7.98 2.61 8.15
C LEU A 84 -9.30 2.23 7.49
N ARG A 85 -10.01 1.25 8.07
CA ARG A 85 -11.30 0.78 7.55
C ARG A 85 -12.35 1.88 7.56
N LYS A 86 -12.50 2.61 8.67
CA LYS A 86 -13.44 3.72 8.79
C LYS A 86 -13.17 4.78 7.72
N ARG A 87 -11.90 5.19 7.57
CA ARG A 87 -11.54 6.22 6.61
C ARG A 87 -11.91 5.83 5.18
N ILE A 88 -11.67 4.58 4.79
CA ILE A 88 -11.95 4.13 3.42
C ILE A 88 -13.42 3.76 3.20
N LEU A 89 -14.03 3.01 4.11
CA LEU A 89 -15.35 2.41 3.93
C LEU A 89 -16.51 3.24 4.50
N GLU A 90 -16.21 4.27 5.29
CA GLU A 90 -17.21 5.20 5.82
C GLU A 90 -16.94 6.62 5.30
N ASP A 91 -15.78 7.21 5.62
CA ASP A 91 -15.51 8.63 5.33
C ASP A 91 -15.38 8.90 3.82
N HIS A 92 -14.74 8.00 3.08
CA HIS A 92 -14.53 8.08 1.62
C HIS A 92 -15.42 7.12 0.82
N LYS A 93 -16.48 6.57 1.42
CA LYS A 93 -17.33 5.54 0.80
C LYS A 93 -17.82 5.90 -0.60
N GLU A 94 -18.34 7.12 -0.77
CA GLU A 94 -18.94 7.57 -2.02
C GLU A 94 -17.91 7.66 -3.16
N GLU A 95 -16.63 7.85 -2.85
CA GLU A 95 -15.55 7.93 -3.85
C GLU A 95 -15.24 6.55 -4.46
N PHE A 96 -15.65 5.46 -3.80
CA PHE A 96 -15.54 4.09 -4.30
C PHE A 96 -16.81 3.58 -5.00
N ILE A 97 -17.86 4.40 -5.15
CA ILE A 97 -19.13 4.02 -5.79
C ILE A 97 -19.36 4.93 -7.00
N CYS A 98 -19.50 4.34 -8.19
CA CYS A 98 -19.69 5.09 -9.44
C CYS A 98 -21.00 4.65 -10.12
N ASP A 99 -21.97 5.54 -10.30
CA ASP A 99 -23.23 5.25 -11.02
C ASP A 99 -23.96 3.97 -10.53
N ASN A 100 -24.07 3.77 -9.21
CA ASN A 100 -24.57 2.55 -8.56
C ASN A 100 -23.75 1.27 -8.78
N ASP A 101 -22.52 1.39 -9.29
CA ASP A 101 -21.52 0.31 -9.30
C ASP A 101 -20.76 0.28 -7.95
N TYR A 102 -20.96 -0.80 -7.19
CA TYR A 102 -20.33 -1.03 -5.89
C TYR A 102 -19.05 -1.87 -6.00
N THR A 103 -18.62 -2.26 -7.21
CA THR A 103 -17.49 -3.18 -7.42
C THR A 103 -16.22 -2.72 -6.69
N LYS A 104 -15.85 -1.44 -6.81
CA LYS A 104 -14.67 -0.88 -6.13
C LYS A 104 -14.84 -0.80 -4.62
N PHE A 105 -16.04 -0.48 -4.14
CA PHE A 105 -16.34 -0.44 -2.72
C PHE A 105 -16.26 -1.84 -2.09
N ASP A 106 -16.88 -2.84 -2.72
CA ASP A 106 -16.86 -4.22 -2.25
C ASP A 106 -15.43 -4.78 -2.26
N MET A 107 -14.68 -4.48 -3.32
CA MET A 107 -13.27 -4.86 -3.44
C MET A 107 -12.40 -4.20 -2.36
N ALA A 108 -12.58 -2.91 -2.08
CA ALA A 108 -11.90 -2.24 -0.98
C ALA A 108 -12.25 -2.87 0.37
N SER A 109 -13.52 -3.23 0.58
CA SER A 109 -13.97 -3.93 1.78
C SER A 109 -13.27 -5.29 1.94
N SER A 110 -13.16 -6.08 0.87
CA SER A 110 -12.47 -7.38 0.84
C SER A 110 -10.95 -7.28 1.00
N MET A 111 -10.32 -6.18 0.57
CA MET A 111 -8.90 -5.91 0.83
C MET A 111 -8.66 -5.59 2.31
N LEU A 112 -9.58 -4.84 2.93
CA LEU A 112 -9.45 -4.34 4.30
C LEU A 112 -10.00 -5.29 5.37
N SER A 113 -10.78 -6.33 5.03
CA SER A 113 -11.37 -7.25 6.01
C SER A 113 -10.32 -7.96 6.87
N TYR A 114 -9.13 -8.21 6.32
CA TYR A 114 -8.02 -8.89 7.00
C TYR A 114 -7.28 -8.00 8.01
N ILE A 115 -7.40 -6.68 7.85
CA ILE A 115 -6.72 -5.68 8.69
C ILE A 115 -7.49 -5.42 9.99
N SER A 116 -8.81 -5.62 9.98
CA SER A 116 -9.68 -5.36 11.12
C SER A 116 -9.69 -6.48 12.17
N SER A 117 -9.01 -7.61 11.93
CA SER A 117 -9.04 -8.72 12.87
C SER A 117 -7.83 -9.64 12.78
N THR A 118 -6.97 -9.57 13.79
CA THR A 118 -5.99 -10.62 14.13
C THR A 118 -6.65 -11.97 14.51
N ALA A 119 -7.95 -12.17 14.24
CA ALA A 119 -8.74 -13.30 14.72
C ALA A 119 -9.66 -13.98 13.68
N TYR A 120 -9.87 -13.43 12.48
CA TYR A 120 -10.80 -14.02 11.49
C TYR A 120 -10.14 -14.45 10.17
N ALA A 121 -8.91 -14.95 10.23
CA ALA A 121 -8.15 -15.43 9.08
C ALA A 121 -8.78 -16.63 8.30
N ILE A 122 -9.97 -17.12 8.67
CA ILE A 122 -10.50 -18.41 8.17
C ILE A 122 -11.92 -18.33 7.55
N ASN A 123 -12.71 -17.27 7.73
CA ASN A 123 -14.12 -17.30 7.30
C ASN A 123 -14.50 -16.49 6.04
N ASP A 124 -13.62 -15.64 5.52
CA ASP A 124 -13.95 -14.73 4.39
C ASP A 124 -13.38 -15.19 3.03
N ASP A 125 -12.94 -16.44 2.93
CA ASP A 125 -12.61 -17.08 1.64
C ASP A 125 -13.87 -17.29 0.77
N MET A 126 -15.07 -17.18 1.38
CA MET A 126 -16.37 -17.45 0.76
C MET A 126 -17.09 -16.19 0.24
N HIS A 127 -16.56 -14.99 0.46
CA HIS A 127 -17.07 -13.74 -0.12
C HIS A 127 -16.15 -13.18 -1.21
N TYR A 128 -15.25 -14.01 -1.73
CA TYR A 128 -14.62 -13.76 -3.02
C TYR A 128 -15.68 -13.92 -4.11
N VAL A 129 -16.52 -12.89 -4.27
CA VAL A 129 -17.46 -12.82 -5.38
C VAL A 129 -16.62 -12.92 -6.65
N ASP A 130 -17.03 -13.84 -7.52
CA ASP A 130 -16.53 -14.21 -8.85
C ASP A 130 -16.23 -13.01 -9.80
N ASP A 131 -16.53 -11.78 -9.37
CA ASP A 131 -16.26 -10.52 -10.07
C ASP A 131 -14.82 -9.99 -9.95
N CYS A 132 -13.97 -10.61 -9.12
CA CYS A 132 -12.51 -10.34 -9.17
C CYS A 132 -11.83 -11.14 -10.30
N SER A 133 -12.44 -11.16 -11.49
CA SER A 133 -11.75 -11.58 -12.72
C SER A 133 -10.86 -10.46 -13.28
N ASP A 134 -11.12 -9.22 -12.87
CA ASP A 134 -10.42 -8.03 -13.35
C ASP A 134 -9.32 -7.59 -12.36
N THR A 135 -8.10 -8.04 -12.63
CA THR A 135 -6.90 -7.62 -11.89
C THR A 135 -6.61 -6.13 -12.01
N ASP A 136 -7.04 -5.46 -13.09
CA ASP A 136 -6.79 -4.04 -13.27
C ASP A 136 -7.67 -3.22 -12.33
N LYS A 137 -8.95 -3.59 -12.18
CA LYS A 137 -9.83 -3.00 -11.15
C LYS A 137 -9.29 -3.21 -9.73
N CYS A 138 -8.69 -4.37 -9.48
CA CYS A 138 -8.02 -4.67 -8.21
C CYS A 138 -6.85 -3.73 -7.94
N ARG A 139 -6.01 -3.51 -8.95
CA ARG A 139 -4.89 -2.57 -8.85
C ARG A 139 -5.36 -1.13 -8.68
N ASP A 140 -6.40 -0.73 -9.40
CA ASP A 140 -6.97 0.62 -9.33
C ASP A 140 -7.60 0.89 -7.95
N THR A 141 -8.39 -0.05 -7.43
CA THR A 141 -8.98 0.05 -6.08
C THR A 141 -7.90 0.12 -5.01
N PHE A 142 -6.85 -0.69 -5.13
CA PHE A 142 -5.71 -0.65 -4.22
C PHE A 142 -4.97 0.70 -4.28
N ARG A 143 -4.79 1.28 -5.47
CA ARG A 143 -4.25 2.64 -5.62
C ARG A 143 -5.12 3.69 -4.93
N MET A 144 -6.45 3.60 -5.09
CA MET A 144 -7.40 4.54 -4.46
C MET A 144 -7.28 4.53 -2.93
N ILE A 145 -7.04 3.37 -2.30
CA ILE A 145 -6.79 3.29 -0.85
C ILE A 145 -5.61 4.20 -0.45
N PHE A 146 -4.49 4.15 -1.19
CA PHE A 146 -3.34 5.03 -0.92
C PHE A 146 -3.68 6.51 -1.15
N GLN A 147 -4.46 6.82 -2.19
CA GLN A 147 -4.90 8.19 -2.48
C GLN A 147 -5.72 8.78 -1.33
N HIS A 148 -6.77 8.09 -0.88
CA HIS A 148 -7.64 8.59 0.20
C HIS A 148 -6.96 8.58 1.58
N MET A 149 -5.92 7.77 1.76
CA MET A 149 -5.03 7.83 2.93
C MET A 149 -3.98 8.95 2.86
N GLY A 150 -3.87 9.67 1.73
CA GLY A 150 -2.86 10.70 1.51
C GLY A 150 -1.44 10.14 1.35
N GLN A 151 -1.32 8.88 0.92
CA GLN A 151 -0.06 8.15 0.72
C GLN A 151 0.17 7.77 -0.75
N GLU A 152 -0.49 8.44 -1.71
CA GLU A 152 -0.35 8.16 -3.15
C GLU A 152 1.11 8.17 -3.61
N GLN A 153 1.92 9.10 -3.12
CA GLN A 153 3.32 9.20 -3.49
C GLN A 153 4.13 7.96 -3.11
N HIS A 154 3.80 7.29 -1.99
CA HIS A 154 4.46 6.04 -1.62
C HIS A 154 4.07 4.92 -2.59
N PHE A 155 2.79 4.85 -2.98
CA PHE A 155 2.34 3.89 -3.98
C PHE A 155 3.10 4.08 -5.30
N GLU A 156 3.10 5.30 -5.85
CA GLU A 156 3.78 5.63 -7.12
C GLU A 156 5.26 5.24 -7.07
N MET A 157 5.95 5.56 -5.98
CA MET A 157 7.33 5.18 -5.77
C MET A 157 7.53 3.66 -5.79
N MET A 158 6.67 2.88 -5.12
CA MET A 158 6.85 1.43 -5.01
C MET A 158 6.50 0.70 -6.31
N VAL A 159 5.60 1.23 -7.13
CA VAL A 159 5.30 0.68 -8.47
C VAL A 159 6.29 1.18 -9.55
N GLY A 160 7.04 2.25 -9.28
CA GLY A 160 8.05 2.80 -10.18
C GLY A 160 7.51 3.78 -11.23
N LEU A 161 6.48 4.58 -10.87
CA LEU A 161 5.88 5.62 -11.70
C LEU A 161 6.49 7.01 -11.49
#